data_AF-A0A485JD27-F1
#
_entry.id   AF-A0A485JD27-F1
#
_cell.length_a   1.000
_cell.length_b   1.000
_cell.length_c   1.000
_cell.angle_alpha   90.00
_cell.angle_beta   90.00
_cell.angle_gamma   90.00
#
_symmetry.space_group_name_H-M   'P 1'
#
loop_
_entity.id
_entity.type
_entity.pdbx_description
1 polymer ?
#
loop_
_entity_poly.entity_id
_entity_poly.type
_entity_poly.pdbx_seq_one_letter_code
_entity_poly.pdbx_strand_id
1 'polypeptide(L)'
;MPFLKAGAQRKWIMTQVSPGVIKARYQTRNHVAEVRITYTATYYNIKYDSSLNLQASDGKIHKNYNRWVRNLDKDIQVNLSTGATL
;
A
#
# COMPACT_ATOMS: atom_id res chain seq x y z
N MET A 1 -12.16 -9.31 2.36
CA MET A 1 -11.28 -8.17 2.71
C MET A 1 -10.69 -7.56 1.43
N PRO A 2 -11.34 -6.55 0.83
CA PRO A 2 -10.95 -5.96 -0.46
C PRO A 2 -9.50 -5.43 -0.51
N PHE A 3 -8.99 -4.91 0.61
CA PHE A 3 -7.60 -4.41 0.73
C PHE A 3 -6.52 -5.48 0.54
N LEU A 4 -6.74 -6.70 1.08
CA LEU A 4 -5.77 -7.80 0.96
C LEU A 4 -5.68 -8.32 -0.47
N LYS A 5 -6.82 -8.36 -1.18
CA LYS A 5 -6.89 -8.82 -2.57
C LYS A 5 -6.20 -7.83 -3.53
N ALA A 6 -6.40 -6.52 -3.33
CA ALA A 6 -5.75 -5.47 -4.11
C ALA A 6 -4.22 -5.51 -4.01
N GLY A 7 -3.68 -5.59 -2.79
CA GLY A 7 -2.22 -5.65 -2.60
C GLY A 7 -1.60 -6.94 -3.15
N ALA A 8 -2.24 -8.10 -2.93
CA ALA A 8 -1.74 -9.38 -3.39
C ALA A 8 -1.60 -9.45 -4.92
N GLN A 9 -2.54 -8.87 -5.69
CA GLN A 9 -2.47 -8.81 -7.16
C GLN A 9 -1.21 -8.10 -7.67
N ARG A 10 -0.68 -7.15 -6.89
CA ARG A 10 0.55 -6.42 -7.20
C ARG A 10 1.78 -6.92 -6.45
N LYS A 11 1.73 -8.13 -5.89
CA LYS A 11 2.83 -8.72 -5.11
C LYS A 11 3.22 -7.90 -3.87
N TRP A 12 2.31 -7.05 -3.37
CA TRP A 12 2.48 -6.49 -2.03
C TRP A 12 2.21 -7.58 -1.02
N ILE A 13 3.10 -7.69 -0.05
CA ILE A 13 2.89 -8.50 1.14
C ILE A 13 2.04 -7.66 2.09
N MET A 14 0.78 -8.06 2.25
CA MET A 14 -0.21 -7.35 3.06
C MET A 14 -0.40 -8.07 4.38
N THR A 15 -0.04 -7.42 5.49
CA THR A 15 -0.14 -8.00 6.83
C THR A 15 -1.02 -7.11 7.69
N GLN A 16 -2.17 -7.62 8.14
CA GLN A 16 -2.99 -6.91 9.12
C GLN A 16 -2.29 -6.97 10.48
N VAL A 17 -1.86 -5.81 11.00
CA VAL A 17 -1.12 -5.71 12.26
C VAL A 17 -2.02 -5.39 13.45
N SER A 18 -3.18 -4.80 13.18
CA SER A 18 -4.26 -4.59 14.15
C SER A 18 -5.59 -4.36 13.40
N PRO A 19 -6.75 -4.38 14.07
CA PRO A 19 -8.00 -3.95 13.46
C PRO A 19 -7.86 -2.55 12.85
N GLY A 20 -8.26 -2.39 11.58
CA GLY A 20 -8.16 -1.12 10.86
C GLY A 20 -6.76 -0.72 10.40
N VAL A 21 -5.73 -1.58 10.58
CA VAL A 21 -4.35 -1.27 10.16
C VAL A 21 -3.70 -2.44 9.44
N ILE A 22 -3.26 -2.18 8.20
CA ILE A 22 -2.49 -3.11 7.38
C ILE A 22 -1.10 -2.52 7.15
N LYS A 23 -0.06 -3.31 7.40
CA LYS A 23 1.29 -3.03 6.91
C LYS A 23 1.46 -3.69 5.55
N ALA A 24 1.80 -2.91 4.54
CA ALA A 24 2.00 -3.38 3.18
C ALA A 24 3.48 -3.20 2.80
N ARG A 25 4.11 -4.29 2.36
CA ARG A 25 5.51 -4.29 1.92
C ARG A 25 5.60 -4.65 0.45
N TYR A 26 6.29 -3.82 -0.32
CA TYR A 26 6.69 -4.09 -1.68
C TYR A 26 8.20 -4.25 -1.73
N GLN A 27 8.66 -5.37 -2.29
CA GLN A 27 10.08 -5.62 -2.43
C GLN A 27 10.43 -6.04 -3.86
N THR A 28 11.49 -5.42 -4.36
CA THR A 28 12.17 -5.79 -5.60
C THR A 28 13.58 -6.26 -5.24
N ARG A 29 14.39 -6.67 -6.24
CA ARG A 29 15.76 -7.15 -6.00
C ARG A 29 16.60 -6.19 -5.14
N ASN A 30 16.49 -4.88 -5.40
CA ASN A 30 17.35 -3.89 -4.75
C ASN A 30 16.58 -2.87 -3.92
N HIS A 31 15.24 -2.85 -3.93
CA HIS A 31 14.45 -1.80 -3.29
C HIS A 31 13.35 -2.40 -2.45
N VAL A 32 13.11 -1.79 -1.29
CA VAL A 32 11.98 -2.13 -0.42
C VAL A 32 11.20 -0.86 -0.12
N ALA A 33 9.87 -0.95 -0.20
CA ALA A 33 8.95 0.08 0.25
C ALA A 33 7.98 -0.54 1.26
N GLU A 34 7.84 0.07 2.41
CA GLU A 34 6.83 -0.27 3.41
C GLU A 34 5.90 0.91 3.62
N VAL A 35 4.61 0.61 3.60
CA VAL A 35 3.56 1.59 3.87
C VAL A 35 2.58 1.04 4.90
N ARG A 36 1.99 1.95 5.66
CA ARG A 36 0.93 1.66 6.62
C ARG A 36 -0.39 2.14 6.05
N ILE A 37 -1.32 1.22 5.89
CA ILE A 37 -2.67 1.48 5.43
C ILE A 37 -3.60 1.46 6.64
N THR A 38 -4.11 2.62 7.02
CA THR A 38 -5.17 2.71 8.04
C THR A 38 -6.51 2.81 7.33
N TYR A 39 -7.49 2.02 7.73
CA TYR A 39 -8.81 2.00 7.10
C TYR A 39 -9.95 1.94 8.12
N THR A 40 -11.08 2.48 7.71
CA THR A 40 -12.38 2.48 8.40
C THR A 40 -13.43 1.94 7.41
N ALA A 41 -14.72 1.97 7.79
CA ALA A 41 -15.80 1.58 6.89
C ALA A 41 -15.91 2.49 5.65
N THR A 42 -15.51 3.76 5.74
CA THR A 42 -15.76 4.78 4.70
C THR A 42 -14.50 5.45 4.17
N TYR A 43 -13.35 5.24 4.81
CA TYR A 43 -12.11 5.95 4.51
C TYR A 43 -10.89 5.05 4.69
N TYR A 44 -9.86 5.27 3.87
CA TYR A 44 -8.54 4.70 4.09
C TYR A 44 -7.44 5.74 3.82
N ASN A 45 -6.26 5.51 4.38
CA ASN A 45 -5.07 6.33 4.19
C ASN A 45 -3.85 5.43 4.02
N ILE A 46 -2.97 5.76 3.08
CA ILE A 46 -1.69 5.07 2.85
C ILE A 46 -0.57 6.02 3.29
N LYS A 47 0.08 5.70 4.41
CA LYS A 47 1.22 6.46 4.94
C LYS A 47 2.52 5.74 4.67
N TYR A 48 3.56 6.50 4.35
CA TYR A 48 4.93 5.99 4.34
C TYR A 48 5.29 5.44 5.72
N ASP A 49 5.89 4.24 5.79
CA ASP A 49 6.39 3.63 7.03
C ASP A 49 7.92 3.56 6.97
N SER A 50 8.48 2.88 5.95
CA SER A 50 9.93 2.77 5.76
C SER A 50 10.31 2.45 4.31
N SER A 51 11.59 2.58 3.96
CA SER A 51 12.10 2.13 2.67
C SER A 51 13.59 1.81 2.68
N LEU A 52 14.01 0.89 1.82
CA LEU A 52 15.41 0.56 1.56
C LEU A 52 15.78 0.91 0.12
N ASN A 53 16.92 1.58 -0.07
CA ASN A 53 17.46 2.04 -1.37
C ASN A 53 16.54 2.97 -2.18
N LEU A 54 15.57 3.65 -1.54
CA LEU A 54 14.71 4.64 -2.20
C LEU A 54 15.13 6.09 -1.92
N GLN A 55 16.29 6.28 -1.29
CA GLN A 55 16.88 7.59 -0.96
C GLN A 55 15.88 8.54 -0.29
N ALA A 56 15.05 8.02 0.63
CA ALA A 56 14.10 8.82 1.38
C ALA A 56 14.86 9.82 2.26
N SER A 57 14.94 11.06 1.82
CA SER A 57 15.64 12.17 2.48
C SER A 57 15.03 13.50 2.06
N ASP A 58 14.96 14.48 2.97
CA ASP A 58 14.47 15.84 2.71
C ASP A 58 13.11 15.90 1.98
N GLY A 59 12.16 15.04 2.37
CA GLY A 59 10.83 14.99 1.77
C GLY A 59 10.79 14.48 0.32
N LYS A 60 11.93 14.05 -0.22
CA LYS A 60 12.05 13.44 -1.55
C LYS A 60 12.20 11.94 -1.40
N ILE A 61 11.52 11.21 -2.26
CA ILE A 61 11.63 9.75 -2.38
C ILE A 61 11.66 9.38 -3.84
N HIS A 62 12.42 8.33 -4.16
CA HIS A 62 12.60 7.90 -5.55
C HIS A 62 11.25 7.67 -6.25
N LYS A 63 11.14 8.08 -7.52
CA LYS A 63 9.90 8.01 -8.34
C LYS A 63 9.21 6.65 -8.36
N ASN A 64 9.98 5.57 -8.18
CA ASN A 64 9.46 4.21 -8.12
C ASN A 64 8.53 4.01 -6.93
N TYR A 65 8.86 4.59 -5.77
CA TYR A 65 7.97 4.55 -4.60
C TYR A 65 6.61 5.17 -4.93
N ASN A 66 6.61 6.39 -5.45
CA ASN A 66 5.38 7.10 -5.81
C ASN A 66 4.54 6.31 -6.82
N ARG A 67 5.21 5.66 -7.79
CA ARG A 67 4.55 4.78 -8.77
C ARG A 67 3.91 3.57 -8.10
N TRP A 68 4.63 2.89 -7.19
CA TRP A 68 4.12 1.70 -6.51
C TRP A 68 2.94 2.03 -5.61
N VAL A 69 3.03 3.12 -4.84
CA VAL A 69 1.94 3.58 -3.96
C VAL A 69 0.72 4.01 -4.76
N ARG A 70 0.90 4.78 -5.85
CA ARG A 70 -0.23 5.17 -6.73
C ARG A 70 -0.93 3.95 -7.35
N ASN A 71 -0.16 2.94 -7.72
CA ASN A 71 -0.71 1.70 -8.27
C ASN A 71 -1.48 0.90 -7.21
N LEU A 72 -0.96 0.85 -5.97
CA LEU A 72 -1.65 0.23 -4.84
C LEU A 72 -2.97 0.95 -4.53
N ASP A 73 -2.93 2.28 -4.50
CA ASP A 73 -4.09 3.14 -4.27
C ASP A 73 -5.20 2.89 -5.30
N LYS A 74 -4.85 2.90 -6.59
CA LYS A 74 -5.79 2.62 -7.68
C LYS A 74 -6.45 1.24 -7.54
N ASP A 75 -5.68 0.22 -7.20
CA ASP A 75 -6.22 -1.14 -7.04
C ASP A 75 -7.11 -1.28 -5.81
N ILE A 76 -6.78 -0.58 -4.72
CA ILE A 76 -7.64 -0.52 -3.53
C ILE A 76 -8.97 0.13 -3.92
N GLN A 77 -8.96 1.25 -4.65
CA GLN A 77 -10.18 1.91 -5.12
C GLN A 77 -11.04 1.00 -6.00
N VAL A 78 -10.43 0.29 -6.96
CA VAL A 78 -11.15 -0.67 -7.83
C VAL A 78 -11.75 -1.82 -7.02
N ASN A 79 -11.02 -2.37 -6.05
CA ASN A 79 -11.54 -3.46 -5.23
C ASN A 79 -12.61 -2.98 -4.23
N LEU A 80 -12.56 -1.73 -3.77
CA LEU A 80 -13.60 -1.11 -2.96
C LEU A 80 -14.86 -0.84 -3.80
N SER A 81 -14.73 -0.32 -5.02
CA SER A 81 -15.88 -0.08 -5.90
C SER A 81 -16.55 -1.36 -6.36
N THR A 82 -15.77 -2.44 -6.54
CA THR A 82 -16.30 -3.76 -6.95
C THR A 82 -16.83 -4.55 -5.76
N GLY A 83 -16.26 -4.36 -4.57
CA GLY A 83 -16.69 -5.00 -3.32
C GLY A 83 -17.87 -4.30 -2.64
N ALA A 84 -18.25 -3.10 -3.08
CA ALA A 84 -19.45 -2.38 -2.64
C ALA A 84 -20.74 -2.84 -3.34
N THR A 85 -20.65 -3.78 -4.30
CA THR A 85 -21.77 -4.19 -5.17
C THR A 85 -22.22 -5.63 -4.96
N LEU A 86 -22.06 -6.22 -3.78
CA LEU A 86 -22.68 -7.51 -3.41
C LEU A 86 -23.25 -7.47 -2.01
#